data_AF-A0A350F0X2-F1
#
_entry.id   AF-A0A350F0X2-F1
#
_cell.length_a   1.000
_cell.length_b   1.000
_cell.length_c   1.000
_cell.angle_alpha   90.00
_cell.angle_beta   90.00
_cell.angle_gamma   90.00
#
_symmetry.space_group_name_H-M   'P 1'
#
loop_
_entity.id
_entity.type
_entity.pdbx_description
1 polymer ?
#
loop_
_entity_poly.entity_id
_entity_poly.type
_entity_poly.pdbx_seq_one_letter_code
_entity_poly.pdbx_strand_id
1 'polypeptide(L)'
;FASLERARDAVRELIRGGQLPEDGVTIWLHAGDYVRKRALELTPADSGTADGPVIWRAYRDDRVRLLGGRVLTGFQPVTEPEVLARFDEGVRGQ
;
A
#
# COMPACT_ATOMS: atom_id res chain seq x y z
N PHE A 1 12.44 1.77 -6.45
CA PHE A 1 12.24 0.31 -6.29
C PHE A 1 10.79 -0.05 -6.53
N ALA A 2 10.45 -1.33 -6.72
CA ALA A 2 9.08 -1.77 -6.99
C ALA A 2 8.24 -2.11 -5.75
N SER A 3 8.84 -2.22 -4.55
CA SER A 3 8.11 -2.54 -3.31
C SER A 3 8.50 -1.65 -2.13
N LEU A 4 7.58 -1.53 -1.17
CA LEU A 4 7.77 -0.79 0.07
C LEU A 4 8.92 -1.39 0.89
N GLU A 5 9.00 -2.72 0.98
CA GLU A 5 10.07 -3.40 1.72
C GLU A 5 11.44 -3.08 1.14
N ARG A 6 11.60 -3.09 -0.18
CA ARG A 6 12.90 -2.79 -0.80
C ARG A 6 13.29 -1.33 -0.60
N ALA A 7 12.32 -0.41 -0.54
CA ALA A 7 12.56 0.98 -0.21
C ALA A 7 12.98 1.16 1.26
N ARG A 8 12.25 0.52 2.19
CA ARG A 8 12.61 0.47 3.61
C ARG A 8 14.01 -0.07 3.82
N ASP A 9 14.32 -1.22 3.21
CA ASP A 9 15.61 -1.88 3.38
C ASP A 9 16.76 -1.02 2.83
N ALA A 10 16.54 -0.28 1.74
CA ALA A 10 17.52 0.69 1.24
C ALA A 10 17.77 1.83 2.23
N VAL A 11 16.73 2.37 2.88
CA VAL A 11 16.90 3.38 3.94
C VAL A 11 17.59 2.81 5.17
N ARG A 12 17.30 1.56 5.56
CA ARG A 12 18.02 0.88 6.64
C ARG A 12 19.51 0.75 6.37
N GLU A 13 19.93 0.49 5.12
CA GLU A 13 21.35 0.47 4.77
C GLU A 13 21.98 1.86 4.90
N LEU A 14 21.28 2.93 4.50
CA LEU A 14 21.76 4.31 4.70
C LEU A 14 21.94 4.64 6.19
N ILE A 15 20.96 4.27 7.03
CA ILE A 15 21.01 4.49 8.49
C ILE A 15 22.19 3.72 9.08
N ARG A 16 22.32 2.42 8.79
CA ARG A 16 23.44 1.60 9.31
C ARG A 16 24.80 2.07 8.85
N GLY A 17 24.89 2.59 7.62
CA GLY A 17 26.12 3.16 7.09
C GLY A 17 26.49 4.53 7.65
N GLY A 18 25.61 5.17 8.45
CA GLY A 18 25.79 6.57 8.86
C GLY A 18 25.71 7.55 7.68
N GLN A 19 25.01 7.17 6.62
CA GLN A 19 24.86 7.92 5.37
C GLN A 19 23.46 8.54 5.24
N LEU A 20 22.72 8.64 6.35
CA LEU A 20 21.46 9.36 6.36
C LEU A 20 21.76 10.87 6.21
N PRO A 21 21.17 11.56 5.22
CA PRO A 21 21.29 13.02 5.10
C PRO A 21 20.82 13.73 6.37
N GLU A 22 21.41 14.88 6.67
CA GLU A 22 21.04 15.68 7.86
C GLU A 22 19.57 16.12 7.85
N ASP A 23 19.03 16.41 6.67
CA ASP A 23 17.63 16.78 6.43
C ASP A 23 16.69 15.55 6.27
N GLY A 24 17.24 14.35 6.40
CA GLY A 24 16.49 13.09 6.38
C GLY A 24 16.31 12.50 4.99
N VAL A 25 15.34 11.59 4.86
CA VAL A 25 15.05 10.87 3.61
C VAL A 25 13.56 10.84 3.35
N THR A 26 13.16 11.18 2.14
CA THR A 26 11.79 10.94 1.67
C THR A 26 11.74 9.72 0.73
N ILE A 27 10.95 8.72 1.11
CA ILE A 27 10.55 7.62 0.25
C ILE A 27 9.32 8.08 -0.54
N TRP A 28 9.55 8.40 -1.81
CA TRP A 28 8.49 8.78 -2.75
C TRP A 28 7.76 7.54 -3.29
N LEU A 29 6.44 7.54 -3.14
CA LEU A 29 5.53 6.52 -3.65
C LEU A 29 4.82 7.07 -4.89
N HIS A 30 4.94 6.37 -6.01
CA HIS A 30 4.24 6.75 -7.23
C HIS A 30 2.81 6.21 -7.24
N ALA A 31 1.97 6.78 -8.10
CA ALA A 31 0.56 6.44 -8.23
C ALA A 31 0.34 4.93 -8.36
N GLY A 32 -0.65 4.42 -7.63
CA GLY A 32 -1.02 3.01 -7.72
C GLY A 32 -1.58 2.40 -6.43
N ASP A 33 -2.06 1.17 -6.60
CA ASP A 33 -2.58 0.34 -5.53
C ASP A 33 -1.53 -0.69 -5.12
N TYR A 34 -1.00 -0.50 -3.91
CA TYR A 34 -0.06 -1.41 -3.28
C TYR A 34 -0.85 -2.41 -2.44
N VAL A 35 -1.31 -3.50 -3.08
CA VAL A 35 -2.00 -4.60 -2.39
C VAL A 35 -1.01 -5.34 -1.48
N ARG A 36 -1.37 -5.50 -0.22
CA ARG A 36 -0.52 -6.03 0.85
C ARG A 36 -1.06 -7.36 1.33
N LYS A 37 -0.23 -8.40 1.25
CA LYS A 37 -0.48 -9.70 1.88
C LYS A 37 0.02 -9.78 3.34
N ARG A 38 0.84 -8.80 3.74
CA ARG A 38 1.46 -8.69 5.06
C ARG A 38 1.66 -7.23 5.43
N ALA A 39 1.77 -6.96 6.72
CA ALA A 39 2.11 -5.64 7.25
C ALA A 39 3.42 -5.11 6.62
N LEU A 40 3.52 -3.79 6.49
CA LEU A 40 4.82 -3.14 6.35
C LEU A 40 5.39 -2.99 7.76
N GLU A 41 6.39 -3.80 8.09
CA GLU A 41 6.99 -3.77 9.43
C GLU A 41 8.00 -2.64 9.53
N LEU A 42 7.74 -1.67 10.41
CA LEU A 42 8.68 -0.63 10.79
C LEU A 42 9.17 -0.90 12.21
N THR A 43 10.49 -0.83 12.40
CA THR A 43 11.17 -1.07 13.68
C THR A 43 12.10 0.12 13.99
N PRO A 44 12.79 0.15 15.15
CA PRO A 44 13.76 1.21 15.43
C PRO A 44 14.88 1.34 14.38
N ALA A 45 15.13 0.32 13.56
CA ALA A 45 16.08 0.38 12.45
C ALA A 45 15.63 1.29 11.30
N ASP A 46 14.37 1.72 11.29
CA ASP A 46 13.76 2.59 10.28
C ASP A 46 13.66 4.05 10.74
N SER A 47 14.09 4.34 11.98
CA SER A 47 13.98 5.66 12.58
C SER A 47 15.02 6.62 12.01
N GLY A 48 14.57 7.82 11.64
CA GLY A 48 15.43 8.98 11.50
C GLY A 48 15.63 9.70 12.84
N THR A 49 16.09 10.95 12.79
CA THR A 49 16.13 11.86 13.93
C THR A 49 15.00 12.89 13.84
N ALA A 50 14.89 13.76 14.85
CA ALA A 50 13.94 14.87 14.80
C ALA A 50 14.26 15.83 13.63
N ASP A 51 15.55 16.08 13.38
CA ASP A 51 16.02 16.98 12.33
C ASP A 51 16.13 16.30 10.96
N GLY A 52 16.39 14.98 10.94
CA GLY A 52 16.49 14.15 9.74
C GLY A 52 15.48 13.00 9.73
N PRO A 53 14.19 13.27 9.48
CA PRO A 53 13.14 12.24 9.53
C PRO A 53 13.17 11.32 8.31
N VAL A 54 12.60 10.11 8.46
CA VAL A 54 12.26 9.22 7.34
C VAL A 54 10.79 9.42 6.99
N ILE A 55 10.51 10.02 5.84
CA ILE A 55 9.16 10.39 5.40
C ILE A 55 8.70 9.44 4.28
N TRP A 56 7.50 8.87 4.42
CA TRP A 56 6.83 8.15 3.33
C TRP A 56 5.77 9.06 2.72
N ARG A 57 5.85 9.35 1.42
CA ARG A 57 4.97 10.34 0.78
C ARG A 57 4.61 9.96 -0.65
N ALA A 58 3.38 10.26 -1.06
CA ALA A 58 3.01 10.23 -2.47
C ALA A 58 3.85 11.23 -3.29
N TYR A 59 4.25 10.85 -4.49
CA TYR A 59 4.99 11.73 -5.38
C TYR A 59 4.05 12.77 -6.00
N ARG A 60 4.23 14.05 -5.64
CA ARG A 60 3.34 15.14 -6.08
C ARG A 60 1.88 14.83 -5.72
N ASP A 61 0.99 14.88 -6.70
CA ASP A 61 -0.45 14.64 -6.55
C ASP A 61 -0.84 13.18 -6.87
N ASP A 62 0.13 12.27 -6.92
CA ASP A 62 -0.12 10.86 -7.21
C ASP A 62 -1.08 10.26 -6.17
N ARG A 63 -2.10 9.55 -6.66
CA ARG A 63 -3.01 8.80 -5.80
C ARG A 63 -2.39 7.46 -5.43
N VAL A 64 -1.95 7.35 -4.18
CA VAL A 64 -1.32 6.15 -3.63
C VAL A 64 -2.26 5.49 -2.62
N ARG A 65 -2.47 4.18 -2.74
CA ARG A 65 -3.25 3.40 -1.79
C ARG A 65 -2.49 2.17 -1.32
N LEU A 66 -2.38 1.99 -0.01
CA LEU A 66 -1.88 0.75 0.60
C LEU A 66 -3.09 -0.08 1.03
N LEU A 67 -3.33 -1.20 0.35
CA LEU A 67 -4.56 -1.96 0.50
C LEU A 67 -4.26 -3.29 1.20
N GLY A 68 -4.77 -3.49 2.42
CA GLY A 68 -4.70 -4.77 3.13
C GLY A 68 -5.75 -5.80 2.68
N GLY A 69 -6.61 -5.43 1.73
CA GLY A 69 -7.65 -6.29 1.17
C GLY A 69 -7.23 -6.96 -0.14
N ARG A 70 -8.13 -7.79 -0.67
CA ARG A 70 -7.98 -8.39 -2.00
C ARG A 70 -8.96 -7.73 -2.96
N VAL A 71 -8.47 -7.35 -4.14
CA VAL A 71 -9.34 -6.94 -5.23
C VAL A 71 -10.07 -8.19 -5.74
N LEU A 72 -11.40 -8.19 -5.65
CA LEU A 72 -12.24 -9.22 -6.24
C LEU A 72 -12.57 -8.80 -7.68
N THR A 73 -12.44 -9.73 -8.61
CA THR A 73 -12.68 -9.53 -10.04
C THR A 73 -13.45 -10.72 -10.59
N GLY A 74 -14.03 -10.58 -11.78
CA GLY A 74 -14.75 -11.69 -12.43
C GLY A 74 -16.12 -11.97 -11.80
N PHE A 75 -16.78 -10.91 -11.32
CA PHE A 75 -18.19 -11.01 -10.95
C PHE A 75 -19.00 -11.48 -12.16
N GLN A 76 -19.93 -12.40 -11.92
CA GLN A 76 -20.88 -12.87 -12.92
C GLN A 76 -22.31 -12.71 -12.40
N PRO A 77 -23.29 -12.54 -13.31
CA PRO A 77 -24.69 -12.54 -12.93
C PRO A 77 -25.03 -13.82 -12.17
N VAL A 78 -25.85 -13.69 -11.14
CA VAL A 78 -26.39 -14.85 -10.43
C VAL A 78 -27.51 -15.42 -11.28
N THR A 79 -27.43 -16.71 -11.61
CA THR A 79 -28.40 -17.37 -12.49
C THR A 79 -29.26 -18.42 -11.78
N GLU A 80 -28.86 -18.91 -10.61
CA GLU A 80 -29.66 -19.92 -9.91
C GLU A 80 -30.97 -19.32 -9.37
N PRO A 81 -32.15 -19.86 -9.73
CA PRO A 81 -33.44 -19.28 -9.34
C PRO A 81 -33.65 -19.17 -7.83
N GLU A 82 -33.19 -20.17 -7.08
CA GLU A 82 -33.29 -20.17 -5.61
C GLU A 82 -32.43 -19.08 -4.96
N VAL A 83 -31.29 -18.74 -5.57
CA VAL A 83 -30.41 -17.67 -5.08
C VAL A 83 -30.97 -16.32 -5.49
N LEU A 84 -31.47 -16.17 -6.72
CA LEU A 84 -32.14 -14.95 -7.20
C LEU A 84 -33.36 -14.59 -6.35
N ALA A 85 -34.13 -15.59 -5.90
CA ALA A 85 -35.29 -15.37 -5.03
C ALA A 85 -34.93 -14.69 -3.68
N ARG A 86 -33.65 -14.73 -3.27
CA ARG A 86 -33.15 -14.04 -2.07
C ARG A 86 -32.82 -12.57 -2.29
N PHE A 87 -32.73 -12.11 -3.53
CA PHE A 87 -32.45 -10.71 -3.87
C PHE A 87 -33.75 -9.91 -3.95
N ASP A 88 -33.66 -8.59 -3.75
CA ASP A 88 -34.76 -7.68 -4.03
C ASP A 88 -35.18 -7.78 -5.50
N GLU A 89 -36.48 -7.73 -5.78
CA GLU A 89 -37.02 -7.96 -7.12
C GLU A 89 -36.41 -7.05 -8.18
N GLY A 90 -36.11 -5.80 -7.82
CA GLY A 90 -35.53 -4.80 -8.74
C GLY A 90 -34.09 -5.05 -9.18
N VAL A 91 -33.38 -6.02 -8.59
CA VAL A 91 -31.97 -6.31 -8.91
C VAL A 91 -31.73 -7.75 -9.37
N ARG A 92 -32.78 -8.55 -9.55
CA ARG A 92 -32.65 -9.94 -10.04
C ARG A 92 -32.29 -9.95 -11.53
N GLY A 93 -31.30 -10.76 -11.91
CA GLY A 93 -30.95 -11.03 -13.32
C GLY A 93 -30.13 -9.92 -14.02
N GLN A 94 -29.52 -9.00 -13.26
CA GLN A 94 -28.53 -8.04 -13.76
C GLN A 94 -27.09 -8.58 -13.70
#